data_AF-A0A6B3EBG1-F1
#
_entry.id   AF-A0A6B3EBG1-F1
#
_cell.length_a   1.000
_cell.length_b   1.000
_cell.length_c   1.000
_cell.angle_alpha   90.00
_cell.angle_beta   90.00
_cell.angle_gamma   90.00
#
_symmetry.space_group_name_H-M   'P 1'
#
loop_
_entity.id
_entity.type
_entity.pdbx_description
1 polymer ?
#
loop_
_entity_poly.entity_id
_entity_poly.type
_entity_poly.pdbx_seq_one_letter_code
_entity_poly.pdbx_strand_id
1 'polypeptide(L)' 'MTSRFTELTVDCHDPGRLAEFWCAVLDFEVIDRDEEKVEIGSWV' A
#
# COMPACT_ATOMS: atom_id res chain seq x y z
N MET A 1 -27.45 -0.41 -5.49
CA MET A 1 -26.02 -0.40 -5.91
C MET A 1 -25.18 -0.48 -4.65
N THR A 2 -24.20 -1.39 -4.60
CA THR A 2 -23.25 -1.48 -3.48
C THR A 2 -21.89 -1.08 -3.99
N SER A 3 -21.27 -0.06 -3.39
CA SER A 3 -19.92 0.36 -3.73
C SER A 3 -18.89 -0.57 -3.08
N ARG A 4 -17.80 -0.87 -3.78
CA ARG A 4 -16.66 -1.63 -3.25
C ARG A 4 -15.49 -0.67 -3.08
N PHE A 5 -14.83 -0.71 -1.93
CA PHE A 5 -13.57 -0.02 -1.70
C PHE A 5 -12.44 -0.78 -2.38
N THR A 6 -11.69 -0.11 -3.26
CA THR A 6 -10.64 -0.76 -4.06
C THR A 6 -9.24 -0.39 -3.60
N GLU A 7 -9.02 0.86 -3.19
CA GLU A 7 -7.68 1.38 -2.88
C GLU A 7 -7.75 2.59 -1.93
N LEU A 8 -6.70 2.78 -1.12
CA LEU A 8 -6.45 3.95 -0.31
C LEU A 8 -5.06 4.51 -0.60
N THR A 9 -4.96 5.76 -1.02
CA THR A 9 -3.67 6.47 -1.12
C THR A 9 -3.48 7.37 0.10
N VAL A 10 -2.29 7.32 0.69
CA VAL A 10 -1.93 8.11 1.88
C VAL A 10 -0.67 8.91 1.59
N ASP A 11 -0.78 10.23 1.62
CA ASP A 11 0.40 11.10 1.55
C ASP A 11 1.28 10.89 2.78
N CYS A 12 2.58 10.72 2.57
CA CYS A 12 3.52 10.46 3.63
C CYS A 12 4.90 11.06 3.33
N HIS A 13 5.74 11.15 4.35
CA HIS A 13 7.10 11.68 4.21
C HIS A 13 8.07 10.66 3.61
N ASP A 14 7.87 9.37 3.89
CA ASP A 14 8.72 8.26 3.44
C ASP A 14 7.84 7.07 3.04
N PRO A 15 7.56 6.90 1.73
CA PRO A 15 6.73 5.82 1.21
C PRO A 15 7.29 4.42 1.53
N GLY A 16 8.62 4.25 1.54
CA GLY A 16 9.27 2.98 1.81
C GLY A 16 9.03 2.52 3.25
N ARG A 17 9.23 3.42 4.22
CA ARG A 17 9.00 3.12 5.63
C ARG A 17 7.53 2.87 5.96
N LEU A 18 6.62 3.62 5.32
CA LEU A 18 5.19 3.40 5.51
C LEU A 18 4.76 2.04 4.94
N ALA A 19 5.28 1.66 3.78
CA ALA A 19 5.03 0.35 3.18
C ALA A 19 5.56 -0.79 4.05
N GLU A 20 6.80 -0.70 4.58
CA GLU A 20 7.36 -1.72 5.48
C GLU A 20 6.47 -1.95 6.71
N PHE A 21 5.99 -0.87 7.32
CA PHE A 21 5.09 -0.93 8.45
C PHE A 21 3.79 -1.67 8.09
N TRP A 22 3.12 -1.28 7.02
CA TRP A 22 1.84 -1.87 6.65
C TRP A 22 1.97 -3.30 6.11
N CYS A 23 3.06 -3.62 5.41
CA CYS A 23 3.37 -5.00 5.02
C CYS A 23 3.45 -5.90 6.26
N ALA A 24 4.14 -5.45 7.32
CA ALA A 24 4.24 -6.21 8.56
C ALA A 24 2.92 -6.33 9.34
N VAL A 25 2.06 -5.30 9.29
CA VAL A 25 0.78 -5.28 10.01
C VAL A 25 -0.31 -6.10 9.30
N LEU A 26 -0.35 -6.03 7.97
CA LEU A 26 -1.42 -6.60 7.16
C LEU A 26 -1.02 -7.91 6.44
N ASP A 27 0.24 -8.32 6.55
CA ASP A 27 0.84 -9.41 5.77
C ASP A 27 0.71 -9.15 4.26
N PHE A 28 0.93 -7.90 3.86
CA PHE A 28 0.92 -7.46 2.47
C PHE A 28 2.33 -7.50 1.90
N GLU A 29 2.42 -7.58 0.58
CA GLU A 29 3.68 -7.47 -0.15
C GLU A 29 3.70 -6.18 -0.97
N VAL A 30 4.90 -5.71 -1.27
CA VAL A 30 5.06 -4.59 -2.21
C VAL A 30 4.85 -5.10 -3.62
N ILE A 31 3.86 -4.53 -4.30
CA ILE A 31 3.49 -4.92 -5.65
C ILE A 31 4.01 -3.94 -6.70
N ASP A 32 4.24 -2.68 -6.31
CA ASP A 32 4.87 -1.67 -7.17
C ASP A 32 5.65 -0.63 -6.37
N ARG A 33 6.70 -0.07 -6.99
CA ARG A 33 7.50 1.03 -6.44
C ARG A 33 7.90 1.97 -7.57
N ASP A 34 7.62 3.25 -7.40
CA ASP A 34 8.11 4.31 -8.27
C ASP A 34 8.83 5.41 -7.45
N GLU A 35 9.18 6.52 -8.10
CA GLU A 35 9.92 7.62 -7.48
C GLU A 35 9.10 8.40 -6.43
N GLU A 36 7.77 8.31 -6.46
CA GLU A 36 6.86 9.13 -5.65
C GLU A 36 6.02 8.30 -4.67
N LYS A 37 5.80 7.00 -4.94
CA LYS A 37 4.93 6.12 -4.14
C LYS A 37 5.42 4.67 -4.07
N VAL A 38 4.87 3.95 -3.09
CA VAL A 38 5.00 2.51 -2.95
C VAL A 38 3.59 1.93 -2.82
N GLU A 39 3.29 0.94 -3.64
CA GLU A 39 2.01 0.24 -3.65
C GLU A 39 2.14 -1.12 -2.97
N ILE A 40 1.21 -1.42 -2.08
CA ILE A 40 1.19 -2.67 -1.31
C ILE A 40 -0.17 -3.36 -1.45
N GLY A 41 -0.16 -4.68 -1.44
CA GLY A 41 -1.39 -5.48 -1.54
C GLY A 41 -1.18 -6.92 -1.11
N SER A 42 -2.28 -7.61 -0.79
CA SER A 42 -2.27 -9.02 -0.39
C SER A 42 -2.48 -9.99 -1.55
N TRP A 43 -2.07 -9.64 -2.78
CA TRP A 43 -2.66 -10.25 -3.98
C TRP A 43 -2.67 -11.79 -3.95
N VAL A 44 -3.89 -12.31 -3.75
CA VAL A 44 -4.45 -13.57 -4.24
C VAL A 44 -5.59 -13.19 -5.17
#